data_AF-A0A535YR75-F1
#
_entry.id   AF-A0A535YR75-F1
#
_cell.length_a   1.000
_cell.length_b   1.000
_cell.length_c   1.000
_cell.angle_alpha   90.00
_cell.angle_beta   90.00
_cell.angle_gamma   90.00
#
_symmetry.space_group_name_H-M   'P 1'
#
loop_
_entity.id
_entity.type
_entity.pdbx_description
1 polymer ?
#
loop_
_entity_poly.entity_id
_entity_poly.type
_entity_poly.pdbx_seq_one_letter_code
_entity_poly.pdbx_strand_id
1 'polypeptide(L)'
;MLALILVLVVAVGVLAGGRLYRDWSAFNNQPGNGLAALEARPMHLPVLVPGQDCPIGPKADLQGAGNGEGFGEGPVFGMPIGLDTKSTWGSYGYQWLLTRRDLAGPVLVRAKDLVTGKAVVFVGTYAAGPVTGKDSDRNGFAVKQHHEALLDTNHPPEDTNPPEVYFGGSDRLVAWQITLGLQRGASGCVAYQIDGPGFSEVFVVQAVGTGLTPN
;
A
#
# COMPACT_ATOMS: atom_id res chain seq x y z
N MET A 1 8.04 24.11 -39.52
CA MET A 1 7.05 23.61 -38.54
C MET A 1 7.29 22.17 -38.07
N LEU A 2 7.79 21.25 -38.92
CA LEU A 2 8.09 19.87 -38.51
C LEU A 2 9.22 19.72 -37.46
N ALA A 3 10.23 20.59 -37.48
CA ALA A 3 11.35 20.53 -36.54
C ALA A 3 10.99 20.93 -35.09
N LEU A 4 9.96 21.77 -34.89
CA LEU A 4 9.54 22.24 -33.56
C LEU A 4 8.66 21.23 -32.82
N ILE A 5 7.95 20.36 -33.56
CA ILE A 5 7.12 19.28 -32.99
C ILE A 5 8.00 18.13 -32.48
N LEU A 6 9.12 17.84 -33.14
CA LEU A 6 10.04 16.77 -32.74
C LEU A 6 10.77 17.08 -31.42
N VAL A 7 11.11 18.34 -31.15
CA VAL A 7 11.78 18.74 -29.90
C VAL A 7 10.83 18.67 -28.70
N LEU A 8 9.54 18.96 -28.88
CA LEU A 8 8.53 18.81 -27.81
C LEU A 8 8.21 17.35 -27.49
N VAL A 9 8.19 16.46 -28.49
CA VAL A 9 7.97 15.02 -28.25
C VAL A 9 9.17 14.39 -27.52
N VAL A 10 10.40 14.83 -27.80
CA VAL A 10 11.59 14.36 -27.08
C VAL A 10 11.65 14.94 -25.64
N ALA A 11 11.26 16.20 -25.42
CA ALA A 11 11.25 16.78 -24.08
C ALA A 11 10.17 16.16 -23.15
N VAL A 12 8.99 15.84 -23.67
CA VAL A 12 7.94 15.13 -22.90
C VAL A 12 8.29 13.65 -22.71
N GLY A 13 8.94 13.02 -23.70
CA GLY A 13 9.44 11.65 -23.61
C GLY A 13 10.55 11.46 -22.57
N VAL A 14 11.41 12.47 -22.36
CA VAL A 14 12.49 12.41 -21.36
C VAL A 14 11.94 12.60 -19.93
N LEU A 15 10.89 13.39 -19.73
CA LEU A 15 10.29 13.58 -18.40
C LEU A 15 9.43 12.38 -17.97
N ALA A 16 8.69 11.75 -18.89
CA ALA A 16 7.96 10.51 -18.61
C ALA A 16 8.90 9.28 -18.57
N GLY A 17 9.90 9.23 -19.44
CA GLY A 17 10.91 8.17 -19.50
C GLY A 17 11.86 8.18 -18.31
N GLY A 18 12.19 9.34 -17.76
CA GLY A 18 13.04 9.45 -16.57
C GLY A 18 12.37 8.89 -15.31
N ARG A 19 11.05 9.06 -15.15
CA ARG A 19 10.27 8.45 -14.06
C ARG A 19 10.16 6.93 -14.25
N LEU A 20 9.78 6.49 -15.45
CA LEU A 20 9.74 5.05 -15.79
C LEU A 20 11.09 4.35 -15.62
N TYR A 21 12.21 5.02 -15.94
CA TYR A 21 13.56 4.46 -15.78
C TYR A 21 14.04 4.49 -14.32
N ARG A 22 13.74 5.55 -13.55
CA ARG A 22 13.99 5.57 -12.10
C ARG A 22 13.20 4.47 -11.39
N ASP A 23 11.92 4.32 -11.72
CA ASP A 23 11.05 3.27 -11.17
C ASP A 23 11.56 1.87 -11.55
N TRP A 24 11.96 1.66 -12.81
CA TRP A 24 12.55 0.40 -13.28
C TRP A 24 13.90 0.09 -12.61
N SER A 25 14.73 1.10 -12.36
CA SER A 25 16.01 0.93 -11.66
C SER A 25 15.83 0.60 -10.17
N ALA A 26 14.78 1.14 -9.52
CA ALA A 26 14.41 0.78 -8.15
C ALA A 26 13.87 -0.66 -8.07
N PHE A 27 13.11 -1.11 -9.08
CA PHE A 27 12.64 -2.49 -9.18
C PHE A 27 13.72 -3.51 -9.58
N ASN A 28 14.74 -3.14 -10.34
CA ASN A 28 15.83 -4.06 -10.71
C ASN A 28 16.93 -4.16 -9.65
N ASN A 29 17.06 -3.14 -8.79
CA ASN A 29 17.94 -3.17 -7.63
C ASN A 29 17.20 -3.67 -6.38
N GLN A 30 16.31 -4.65 -6.51
CA GLN A 30 15.74 -5.30 -5.32
C GLN A 30 16.88 -5.91 -4.50
N PRO A 31 16.89 -5.76 -3.17
CA PRO A 31 17.89 -6.37 -2.32
C PRO A 31 17.75 -7.89 -2.38
N GLY A 32 18.57 -8.50 -3.25
CA GLY A 32 18.48 -9.90 -3.70
C GLY A 32 18.69 -10.99 -2.65
N ASN A 33 18.67 -10.68 -1.34
CA ASN A 33 18.84 -11.67 -0.28
C ASN A 33 17.77 -11.59 0.83
N GLY A 34 16.92 -10.55 0.87
CA GLY A 34 15.97 -10.33 1.97
C GLY A 34 14.52 -10.68 1.64
N LEU A 35 14.04 -10.31 0.45
CA LEU A 35 12.62 -10.42 0.07
C LEU A 35 12.13 -11.87 0.07
N ALA A 36 12.86 -12.79 -0.56
CA ALA A 36 12.48 -14.20 -0.62
C ALA A 36 12.33 -14.82 0.79
N ALA A 37 13.13 -14.37 1.76
CA ALA A 37 13.02 -14.81 3.14
C ALA A 37 11.77 -14.25 3.84
N LEU A 38 11.30 -13.06 3.46
CA LEU A 38 10.02 -12.49 3.93
C LEU A 38 8.83 -13.20 3.27
N GLU A 39 8.88 -13.44 1.96
CA GLU A 39 7.83 -14.14 1.20
C GLU A 39 7.61 -15.57 1.71
N ALA A 40 8.69 -16.25 2.13
CA ALA A 40 8.64 -17.58 2.70
C ALA A 40 7.95 -17.65 4.08
N ARG A 41 7.71 -16.51 4.74
CA ARG A 41 7.05 -16.50 6.06
C ARG A 41 5.56 -16.83 5.89
N PRO A 42 5.02 -17.77 6.67
CA PRO A 42 3.60 -18.08 6.63
C PRO A 42 2.76 -16.89 7.10
N MET A 43 1.53 -16.78 6.57
CA MET A 43 0.57 -15.80 7.06
C MET A 43 -0.12 -16.31 8.35
N HIS A 44 -0.04 -15.49 9.40
CA HIS A 44 -0.60 -15.69 10.73
C HIS A 44 -1.74 -14.70 10.99
N LEU A 45 -2.71 -14.65 10.08
CA LEU A 45 -3.86 -13.77 10.23
C LEU A 45 -4.85 -14.29 11.28
N PRO A 46 -5.60 -13.41 11.98
CA PRO A 46 -6.67 -13.81 12.88
C PRO A 46 -7.71 -14.67 12.16
N VAL A 47 -8.23 -15.69 12.86
CA VAL A 47 -9.34 -16.51 12.39
C VAL A 47 -10.62 -15.98 13.03
N LEU A 48 -11.61 -15.64 12.21
CA LEU A 48 -12.92 -15.19 12.69
C LEU A 48 -13.87 -16.38 12.85
N VAL A 49 -14.63 -16.40 13.95
CA VAL A 49 -15.80 -17.28 14.03
C VAL A 49 -16.95 -16.69 13.18
N PRO A 50 -17.84 -17.53 12.62
CA PRO A 50 -18.97 -17.02 11.84
C PRO A 50 -19.80 -16.00 12.62
N GLY A 51 -20.04 -14.83 12.02
CA GLY A 51 -20.81 -13.74 12.63
C GLY A 51 -20.03 -12.85 13.60
N GLN A 52 -18.74 -13.12 13.83
CA GLN A 52 -17.88 -12.23 14.61
C GLN A 52 -17.68 -10.89 13.89
N ASP A 53 -17.75 -9.79 14.66
CA ASP A 53 -17.41 -8.46 14.17
C ASP A 53 -15.94 -8.37 13.72
N CYS A 54 -15.65 -7.41 12.84
CA CYS A 54 -14.28 -7.16 12.39
C CYS A 54 -13.40 -6.73 13.58
N PRO A 55 -12.32 -7.46 13.92
CA PRO A 55 -11.50 -7.16 15.10
C PRO A 55 -10.50 -6.04 14.79
N ILE A 56 -10.99 -4.82 14.57
CA ILE A 56 -10.17 -3.65 14.22
C ILE A 56 -9.14 -3.37 15.33
N GLY A 57 -7.86 -3.24 14.95
CA GLY A 57 -6.77 -2.97 15.87
C GLY A 57 -5.51 -3.80 15.60
N PRO A 58 -4.50 -3.71 16.49
CA PRO A 58 -4.45 -2.79 17.63
C PRO A 58 -4.38 -1.33 17.17
N LYS A 59 -4.92 -0.40 17.98
CA LYS A 59 -4.83 1.04 17.70
C LYS A 59 -3.47 1.57 18.16
N ALA A 60 -2.88 2.42 17.33
CA ALA A 60 -1.63 3.11 17.62
C ALA A 60 -1.90 4.60 17.88
N ASP A 61 -1.28 5.15 18.93
CA ASP A 61 -1.17 6.59 19.13
C ASP A 61 0.14 7.07 18.47
N LEU A 62 -0.01 7.80 17.37
CA LEU A 62 1.05 8.36 16.56
C LEU A 62 1.29 9.82 16.95
N GLN A 63 1.58 10.06 18.23
CA GLN A 63 1.85 11.41 18.75
C GLN A 63 2.82 12.18 17.86
N GLY A 64 2.43 13.39 17.45
CA GLY A 64 3.19 14.22 16.51
C GLY A 64 2.86 14.00 15.03
N ALA A 65 1.87 13.16 14.70
CA ALA A 65 1.40 12.93 13.34
C ALA A 65 -0.12 13.22 13.22
N GLY A 66 -0.47 14.49 12.98
CA GLY A 66 -1.84 15.00 12.77
C GLY A 66 -2.90 14.50 13.75
N ASN A 67 -3.94 13.77 13.30
CA ASN A 67 -5.00 13.28 14.21
C ASN A 67 -4.52 12.16 15.16
N GLY A 68 -3.27 11.71 15.03
CA GLY A 68 -2.58 10.88 16.02
C GLY A 68 -3.06 9.44 16.11
N GLU A 69 -3.96 8.96 15.25
CA GLU A 69 -4.51 7.61 15.35
C GLU A 69 -4.17 6.76 14.12
N GLY A 70 -3.57 5.60 14.37
CA GLY A 70 -3.29 4.57 13.37
C GLY A 70 -3.58 3.16 13.89
N PHE A 71 -3.11 2.15 13.17
CA PHE A 71 -3.24 0.73 13.53
C PHE A 71 -1.90 0.02 13.41
N GLY A 72 -1.62 -0.93 14.30
CA GLY A 72 -0.34 -1.64 14.40
C GLY A 72 0.33 -1.43 15.74
N GLU A 73 1.23 -2.34 16.11
CA GLU A 73 2.06 -2.20 17.32
C GLU A 73 3.39 -1.50 17.02
N GLY A 74 3.73 -1.41 15.73
CA GLY A 74 4.99 -0.90 15.24
C GLY A 74 5.95 -2.04 14.91
N PRO A 75 6.90 -1.81 13.99
CA PRO A 75 7.37 -0.52 13.51
C PRO A 75 6.62 0.05 12.30
N VAL A 76 5.57 -0.61 11.82
CA VAL A 76 4.75 -0.17 10.70
C VAL A 76 3.32 0.07 11.15
N PHE A 77 2.74 1.18 10.71
CA PHE A 77 1.39 1.58 11.08
C PHE A 77 0.53 1.76 9.84
N GLY A 78 -0.71 1.29 9.90
CA GLY A 78 -1.72 1.52 8.88
C GLY A 78 -2.66 2.65 9.25
N MET A 79 -3.05 3.47 8.28
CA MET A 79 -4.19 4.38 8.39
C MET A 79 -5.48 3.70 7.91
N PRO A 80 -6.67 4.28 8.13
CA PRO A 80 -7.89 3.78 7.50
C PRO A 80 -7.78 3.69 5.98
N ILE A 81 -8.46 2.71 5.38
CA ILE A 81 -8.52 2.55 3.92
C ILE A 81 -9.66 3.42 3.38
N GLY A 82 -9.34 4.32 2.46
CA GLY A 82 -10.33 5.11 1.71
C GLY A 82 -10.58 4.50 0.34
N LEU A 83 -11.76 3.91 0.12
CA LEU A 83 -12.16 3.40 -1.19
C LEU A 83 -12.79 4.51 -2.03
N ASP A 84 -12.32 4.69 -3.26
CA ASP A 84 -12.73 5.81 -4.14
C ASP A 84 -13.20 5.39 -5.53
N THR A 85 -12.83 4.19 -5.99
CA THR A 85 -13.04 3.75 -7.38
C THR A 85 -13.67 2.37 -7.40
N LYS A 86 -14.58 2.12 -8.35
CA LYS A 86 -15.20 0.80 -8.56
C LYS A 86 -14.92 0.31 -9.97
N SER A 87 -14.77 -1.00 -10.12
CA SER A 87 -14.53 -1.67 -11.39
C SER A 87 -15.39 -2.93 -11.53
N THR A 88 -15.19 -3.65 -12.64
CA THR A 88 -15.81 -4.96 -12.84
C THR A 88 -15.20 -6.06 -11.96
N TRP A 89 -14.01 -5.85 -11.40
CA TRP A 89 -13.38 -6.80 -10.48
C TRP A 89 -13.73 -6.51 -9.01
N GLY A 90 -13.80 -5.24 -8.61
CA GLY A 90 -13.97 -4.87 -7.20
C GLY A 90 -14.00 -3.37 -6.93
N SER A 91 -13.53 -2.97 -5.76
CA SER A 91 -13.35 -1.57 -5.36
C SER A 91 -11.87 -1.30 -5.14
N TYR A 92 -11.39 -0.15 -5.56
CA TYR A 92 -10.03 0.31 -5.35
C TYR A 92 -10.02 1.56 -4.47
N GLY A 93 -8.89 1.77 -3.84
CA GLY A 93 -8.66 2.93 -3.00
C GLY A 93 -7.20 3.04 -2.61
N TYR A 94 -6.95 3.96 -1.69
CA TYR A 94 -5.62 4.20 -1.15
C TYR A 94 -5.62 4.03 0.37
N GLN A 95 -4.45 3.68 0.87
CA GLN A 95 -4.14 3.67 2.28
C GLN A 95 -2.74 4.26 2.46
N TRP A 96 -2.56 5.02 3.53
CA TRP A 96 -1.23 5.39 3.98
C TRP A 96 -0.72 4.31 4.94
N LEU A 97 0.43 3.72 4.59
CA LEU A 97 1.25 3.00 5.54
C LEU A 97 2.37 3.93 6.02
N LEU A 98 2.72 3.84 7.30
CA LEU A 98 3.73 4.65 7.94
C LEU A 98 4.78 3.73 8.52
N THR A 99 6.04 3.90 8.15
CA THR A 99 7.15 3.21 8.79
C THR A 99 7.89 4.17 9.70
N ARG A 100 8.49 3.65 10.78
CA ARG A 100 9.52 4.43 11.48
C ARG A 100 10.66 4.80 10.53
N ARG A 101 11.23 6.00 10.68
CA ARG A 101 12.32 6.51 9.84
C ARG A 101 13.63 5.76 10.06
N ASP A 102 13.83 5.18 11.25
CA ASP A 102 14.98 4.36 11.59
C ASP A 102 14.84 2.89 11.18
N LEU A 103 13.69 2.50 10.60
CA LEU A 103 13.50 1.15 10.07
C LEU A 103 14.32 0.97 8.80
N ALA A 104 15.20 -0.04 8.78
CA ALA A 104 16.04 -0.37 7.63
C ALA A 104 15.69 -1.75 7.05
N GLY A 105 15.77 -1.87 5.73
CA GLY A 105 15.53 -3.11 4.98
C GLY A 105 14.12 -3.24 4.38
N PRO A 106 13.90 -4.31 3.60
CA PRO A 106 12.62 -4.51 2.92
C PRO A 106 11.49 -4.80 3.91
N VAL A 107 10.32 -4.20 3.68
CA VAL A 107 9.08 -4.50 4.40
C VAL A 107 8.06 -5.05 3.42
N LEU A 108 7.71 -6.32 3.60
CA LEU A 108 6.69 -7.02 2.83
C LEU A 108 5.31 -6.82 3.49
N VAL A 109 4.34 -6.42 2.67
CA VAL A 109 2.96 -6.18 3.07
C VAL A 109 2.07 -7.18 2.35
N ARG A 110 1.33 -7.99 3.11
CA ARG A 110 0.33 -8.93 2.60
C ARG A 110 -0.99 -8.70 3.31
N ALA A 111 -2.10 -8.92 2.62
CA ALA A 111 -3.41 -8.66 3.18
C ALA A 111 -4.50 -9.62 2.70
N LYS A 112 -5.55 -9.74 3.49
CA LYS A 112 -6.74 -10.53 3.15
C LYS A 112 -7.99 -9.95 3.81
N ASP A 113 -9.14 -10.10 3.16
CA ASP A 113 -10.42 -9.85 3.80
C ASP A 113 -10.72 -10.98 4.79
N LEU A 114 -10.75 -10.69 6.09
CA LEU A 114 -10.90 -11.71 7.13
C LEU A 114 -12.26 -12.38 7.15
N VAL A 115 -13.33 -11.65 6.83
CA VAL A 115 -14.70 -12.15 6.94
C VAL A 115 -15.05 -13.05 5.76
N THR A 116 -14.71 -12.62 4.55
CA THR A 116 -15.11 -13.32 3.31
C THR A 116 -14.00 -14.18 2.74
N GLY A 117 -12.77 -14.02 3.22
CA GLY A 117 -11.58 -14.66 2.67
C GLY A 117 -11.19 -14.18 1.28
N LYS A 118 -11.87 -13.16 0.74
CA LYS A 118 -11.61 -12.64 -0.60
C LYS A 118 -10.27 -11.93 -0.70
N ALA A 119 -9.79 -11.81 -1.93
CA ALA A 119 -8.50 -11.22 -2.23
C ALA A 119 -8.49 -9.72 -1.90
N VAL A 120 -7.41 -9.32 -1.23
CA VAL A 120 -6.89 -7.96 -1.24
C VAL A 120 -5.71 -7.96 -2.19
N VAL A 121 -5.66 -7.00 -3.10
CA VAL A 121 -4.60 -6.87 -4.09
C VAL A 121 -3.97 -5.49 -4.02
N PHE A 122 -2.70 -5.39 -4.39
CA PHE A 122 -1.97 -4.14 -4.53
C PHE A 122 -1.72 -3.85 -6.01
N VAL A 123 -1.71 -2.57 -6.36
CA VAL A 123 -1.42 -2.08 -7.71
C VAL A 123 -0.51 -0.86 -7.64
N GLY A 124 0.20 -0.57 -8.73
CA GLY A 124 1.03 0.62 -8.84
C GLY A 124 2.41 0.48 -8.20
N THR A 125 2.98 1.61 -7.76
CA THR A 125 4.40 1.78 -7.43
C THR A 125 4.94 0.80 -6.40
N TYR A 126 4.14 0.43 -5.39
CA TYR A 126 4.59 -0.45 -4.32
C TYR A 126 4.14 -1.89 -4.48
N ALA A 127 3.36 -2.21 -5.52
CA ALA A 127 2.92 -3.58 -5.78
C ALA A 127 4.12 -4.46 -6.17
N ALA A 128 4.21 -5.65 -5.57
CA ALA A 128 5.38 -6.51 -5.66
C ALA A 128 5.01 -7.98 -5.93
N GLY A 129 6.02 -8.81 -6.18
CA GLY A 129 5.82 -10.22 -6.47
C GLY A 129 5.13 -10.50 -7.82
N PRO A 130 4.70 -11.75 -8.07
CA PRO A 130 4.06 -12.14 -9.31
C PRO A 130 2.73 -11.42 -9.55
N VAL A 131 2.42 -11.16 -10.83
CA VAL A 131 1.10 -10.68 -11.23
C VAL A 131 0.09 -11.81 -11.02
N THR A 132 -0.87 -11.61 -10.14
CA THR A 132 -1.89 -12.61 -9.79
C THR A 132 -3.24 -12.35 -10.45
N GLY A 133 -3.42 -11.15 -11.00
CA GLY A 133 -4.63 -10.77 -11.71
C GLY A 133 -4.44 -9.52 -12.55
N LYS A 134 -5.50 -9.17 -13.28
CA LYS A 134 -5.58 -7.95 -14.08
C LYS A 134 -6.99 -7.38 -13.97
N ASP A 135 -7.08 -6.07 -14.04
CA ASP A 135 -8.33 -5.34 -14.20
C ASP A 135 -8.08 -4.11 -15.08
N SER A 136 -9.09 -3.28 -15.29
CA SER A 136 -8.95 -1.99 -15.95
C SER A 136 -9.36 -0.86 -15.01
N ASP A 137 -8.60 0.24 -15.03
CA ASP A 137 -9.01 1.47 -14.37
C ASP A 137 -10.24 2.11 -15.06
N ARG A 138 -10.73 3.23 -14.51
CA ARG A 138 -11.87 3.97 -15.07
C ARG A 138 -11.67 4.48 -16.50
N ASN A 139 -10.43 4.57 -16.97
CA ASN A 139 -10.06 5.02 -18.30
C ASN A 139 -9.76 3.84 -19.25
N GLY A 140 -9.94 2.60 -18.79
CA GLY A 140 -9.69 1.39 -19.56
C GLY A 140 -8.23 0.92 -19.55
N PHE A 141 -7.33 1.58 -18.83
CA PHE A 141 -5.93 1.15 -18.73
C PHE A 141 -5.82 -0.09 -17.87
N ALA A 142 -5.09 -1.09 -18.38
CA ALA A 142 -4.88 -2.33 -17.67
C ALA A 142 -4.05 -2.10 -16.40
N VAL A 143 -4.59 -2.49 -15.26
CA VAL A 143 -3.90 -2.55 -13.97
C VAL A 143 -3.48 -3.99 -13.68
N LYS A 144 -2.21 -4.18 -13.30
CA LYS A 144 -1.68 -5.47 -12.86
C LYS A 144 -1.89 -5.58 -11.36
N GLN A 145 -2.53 -6.66 -10.93
CA GLN A 145 -2.82 -6.94 -9.53
C GLN A 145 -1.76 -7.88 -8.96
N HIS A 146 -1.38 -7.61 -7.72
CA HIS A 146 -0.40 -8.35 -6.95
C HIS A 146 -0.98 -8.68 -5.57
N HIS A 147 -0.56 -9.76 -4.92
CA HIS A 147 -0.96 -10.06 -3.54
C HIS A 147 -0.04 -9.43 -2.49
N GLU A 148 1.02 -8.76 -2.94
CA GLU A 148 2.08 -8.22 -2.10
C GLU A 148 2.34 -6.76 -2.46
N ALA A 149 2.71 -5.98 -1.46
CA ALA A 149 3.40 -4.72 -1.63
C ALA A 149 4.75 -4.76 -0.91
N LEU A 150 5.71 -4.00 -1.42
CA LEU A 150 7.06 -3.91 -0.87
C LEU A 150 7.42 -2.45 -0.59
N LEU A 151 7.82 -2.16 0.64
CA LEU A 151 8.38 -0.87 1.04
C LEU A 151 9.89 -1.04 1.19
N ASP A 152 10.67 -0.33 0.37
CA ASP A 152 12.13 -0.31 0.50
C ASP A 152 12.55 0.83 1.44
N THR A 153 12.58 0.56 2.74
CA THR A 153 12.84 1.62 3.73
C THR A 153 14.27 2.15 3.70
N ASN A 154 15.18 1.50 2.96
CA ASN A 154 16.52 2.04 2.70
C ASN A 154 16.51 3.18 1.67
N HIS A 155 15.49 3.20 0.79
CA HIS A 155 15.31 4.20 -0.26
C HIS A 155 13.89 4.77 -0.20
N PRO A 156 13.53 5.45 0.89
CA PRO A 156 12.19 5.99 1.03
C PRO A 156 11.95 7.10 -0.01
N PRO A 157 10.70 7.36 -0.44
CA PRO A 157 10.39 8.36 -1.46
C PRO A 157 10.98 9.75 -1.13
N GLU A 158 11.34 10.53 -2.15
CA GLU A 158 11.85 11.90 -1.93
C GLU A 158 10.77 12.79 -1.26
N ASP A 159 9.50 12.62 -1.67
CA ASP A 159 8.32 13.30 -1.08
C ASP A 159 7.74 12.46 0.08
N THR A 160 8.55 12.22 1.12
CA THR A 160 8.13 11.45 2.30
C THR A 160 7.47 12.27 3.39
N ASN A 161 7.25 13.56 3.16
CA ASN A 161 6.40 14.33 4.04
C ASN A 161 4.98 13.78 3.88
N PRO A 162 4.47 13.08 4.89
CA PRO A 162 3.06 12.77 4.86
C PRO A 162 2.28 14.09 4.70
N PRO A 163 1.17 14.14 3.93
CA PRO A 163 0.48 15.39 3.65
C PRO A 163 0.30 16.18 4.94
N GLU A 164 0.86 17.40 4.99
CA GLU A 164 1.06 18.20 6.21
C GLU A 164 -0.23 18.36 7.03
N VAL A 165 -1.36 18.38 6.32
CA VAL A 165 -2.74 18.41 6.84
C VAL A 165 -3.08 17.22 7.77
N TYR A 166 -2.46 16.06 7.58
CA TYR A 166 -2.74 14.84 8.32
C TYR A 166 -1.62 14.41 9.28
N PHE A 167 -0.43 15.01 9.19
CA PHE A 167 0.76 14.43 9.82
C PHE A 167 1.87 15.45 10.15
N GLY A 168 1.58 16.75 10.11
CA GLY A 168 2.55 17.80 10.40
C GLY A 168 3.35 17.53 11.68
N GLY A 169 4.68 17.44 11.54
CA GLY A 169 5.62 17.44 12.67
C GLY A 169 6.34 16.12 13.00
N SER A 170 6.01 14.97 12.40
CA SER A 170 6.73 13.72 12.73
C SER A 170 7.96 13.52 11.85
N ASP A 171 9.12 13.99 12.34
CA ASP A 171 10.44 13.64 11.79
C ASP A 171 10.77 12.15 11.95
N ARG A 172 9.93 11.37 12.66
CA ARG A 172 10.16 9.97 12.99
C ARG A 172 9.46 8.98 12.06
N LEU A 173 8.59 9.46 11.17
CA LEU A 173 7.80 8.59 10.29
C LEU A 173 8.09 8.88 8.82
N VAL A 174 7.87 7.86 8.00
CA VAL A 174 7.98 7.87 6.54
C VAL A 174 6.66 7.33 6.00
N ALA A 175 6.05 8.06 5.06
CA ALA A 175 4.72 7.74 4.55
C ALA A 175 4.76 7.09 3.16
N TRP A 176 3.94 6.06 3.01
CA TRP A 176 3.84 5.23 1.81
C TRP A 176 2.37 5.18 1.37
N GLN A 177 2.02 5.84 0.26
CA GLN A 177 0.67 5.75 -0.28
C GLN A 177 0.54 4.47 -1.10
N ILE A 178 -0.07 3.44 -0.53
CA ILE A 178 -0.34 2.21 -1.24
C ILE A 178 -1.71 2.28 -1.91
N THR A 179 -1.78 1.81 -3.15
CA THR A 179 -3.07 1.57 -3.82
C THR A 179 -3.44 0.11 -3.67
N LEU A 180 -4.63 -0.14 -3.14
CA LEU A 180 -5.14 -1.49 -2.94
C LEU A 180 -6.54 -1.66 -3.55
N GLY A 181 -6.86 -2.91 -3.85
CA GLY A 181 -8.15 -3.35 -4.36
C GLY A 181 -8.76 -4.41 -3.45
N LEU A 182 -10.06 -4.28 -3.21
CA LEU A 182 -10.89 -5.28 -2.55
C LEU A 182 -11.77 -5.95 -3.61
N GLN A 183 -11.65 -7.27 -3.73
CA GLN A 183 -12.44 -8.04 -4.68
C GLN A 183 -13.94 -7.84 -4.44
N ARG A 184 -14.75 -7.83 -5.50
CA ARG A 184 -16.22 -7.69 -5.38
C ARG A 184 -16.78 -8.67 -4.34
N GLY A 185 -17.58 -8.12 -3.42
CA GLY A 185 -18.20 -8.86 -2.32
C GLY A 185 -17.29 -9.07 -1.12
N ALA A 186 -16.13 -8.40 -1.05
CA ALA A 186 -15.36 -8.31 0.19
C ALA A 186 -16.14 -7.50 1.24
N SER A 187 -15.92 -7.81 2.52
CA SER A 187 -16.54 -7.11 3.65
C SER A 187 -15.88 -5.77 3.97
N GLY A 188 -14.62 -5.59 3.57
CA GLY A 188 -13.79 -4.46 3.98
C GLY A 188 -13.07 -4.67 5.31
N CYS A 189 -13.24 -5.81 5.98
CA CYS A 189 -12.45 -6.16 7.15
C CYS A 189 -11.08 -6.70 6.71
N VAL A 190 -10.10 -5.81 6.58
CA VAL A 190 -8.79 -6.14 6.00
C VAL A 190 -7.79 -6.39 7.12
N ALA A 191 -7.27 -7.62 7.18
CA ALA A 191 -6.08 -7.91 7.98
C ALA A 191 -4.83 -7.82 7.13
N TYR A 192 -3.83 -7.15 7.69
CA TYR A 192 -2.49 -7.08 7.18
C TYR A 192 -1.60 -8.02 7.97
N GLN A 193 -0.67 -8.68 7.27
CA GLN A 193 0.57 -9.13 7.85
C GLN A 193 1.70 -8.30 7.26
N ILE A 194 2.50 -7.72 8.14
CA ILE A 194 3.67 -6.92 7.80
C ILE A 194 4.90 -7.66 8.27
N ASP A 195 5.79 -7.95 7.34
CA ASP A 195 7.02 -8.70 7.57
C ASP A 195 8.22 -7.82 7.22
N GLY A 196 9.17 -7.68 8.15
CA GLY A 196 10.45 -7.03 7.86
C GLY A 196 11.61 -7.70 8.60
N PRO A 197 12.81 -7.10 8.58
CA PRO A 197 13.98 -7.68 9.21
C PRO A 197 13.78 -7.76 10.72
N GLY A 198 13.70 -8.98 11.25
CA GLY A 198 13.58 -9.22 12.69
C GLY A 198 12.19 -9.00 13.30
N PHE A 199 11.15 -8.70 12.51
CA PHE A 199 9.79 -8.55 13.02
C PHE A 199 8.74 -9.09 12.05
N SER A 200 7.59 -9.47 12.61
CA SER A 200 6.33 -9.74 11.92
C SER A 200 5.23 -9.18 12.79
N GLU A 201 4.33 -8.38 12.22
CA GLU A 201 3.17 -7.85 12.94
C GLU A 201 1.88 -8.00 12.12
N VAL A 202 0.76 -7.97 12.82
CA VAL A 202 -0.58 -8.03 12.21
C VAL A 202 -1.41 -6.91 12.78
N PHE A 203 -2.12 -6.21 11.90
CA PHE A 203 -3.18 -5.31 12.30
C PHE A 203 -4.38 -5.46 11.36
N VAL A 204 -5.54 -5.09 11.87
CA VAL A 204 -6.81 -5.16 11.15
C VAL A 204 -7.39 -3.76 11.05
N VAL A 205 -7.82 -3.40 9.86
CA VAL A 205 -8.49 -2.13 9.57
C VAL A 205 -9.79 -2.38 8.85
N GLN A 206 -10.76 -1.51 9.10
CA GLN A 206 -11.99 -1.49 8.33
C GLN A 206 -11.83 -0.53 7.15
N ALA A 207 -12.06 -1.04 5.95
CA ALA A 207 -12.20 -0.20 4.77
C ALA A 207 -13.53 0.54 4.82
N VAL A 208 -13.46 1.85 4.62
CA VAL A 208 -14.62 2.72 4.55
C VAL A 208 -14.79 3.17 3.10
N GLY A 209 -16.01 3.04 2.58
CA GLY A 209 -16.36 3.69 1.33
C GLY A 209 -16.34 5.20 1.53
N THR A 210 -15.90 5.97 0.54
CA THR A 210 -16.09 7.45 0.50
C THR A 210 -17.56 7.88 0.33
N GLY A 211 -18.51 7.03 0.73
CA GLY A 211 -19.88 7.47 0.98
C GLY A 211 -19.88 8.24 2.29
N LEU A 212 -20.23 9.52 2.22
CA LEU A 212 -20.72 10.39 3.30
C LEU A 212 -20.95 9.64 4.62
N THR A 213 -20.22 10.07 5.65
CA THR A 213 -20.46 9.88 7.10
C THR A 213 -21.73 9.09 7.48
N PRO A 214 -21.65 8.01 8.26
CA PRO A 214 -22.82 7.55 8.99
C PRO A 214 -23.23 8.64 9.98
N ASN A 215 -24.50 9.04 9.88
CA ASN A 215 -25.23 10.08 10.63
C ASN A 215 -24.70 10.45 12.02
#